data_AF-A0A3D3PQB5-F1
#
_entry.id   AF-A0A3D3PQB5-F1
#
_cell.length_a   1.000
_cell.length_b   1.000
_cell.length_c   1.000
_cell.angle_alpha   90.00
_cell.angle_beta   90.00
_cell.angle_gamma   90.00
#
_symmetry.space_group_name_H-M   'P 1'
#
loop_
_entity.id
_entity.type
_entity.pdbx_description
1 polymer ?
#
loop_
_entity_poly.entity_id
_entity_poly.type
_entity_poly.pdbx_seq_one_letter_code
_entity_poly.pdbx_strand_id
1 'polypeptide(L)' 'KDRVADEIGLPMRKPFFHVSGMVPAERGCIALVWPLAVHPTNKNEVIVWDLAFDPSELFALDADTIRSRMFSKADALP' A
#
# COMPACT_ATOMS: atom_id res chain seq x y z
N LYS A 1 8.52 2.28 -17.67
CA LYS A 1 7.22 2.25 -16.97
C LYS A 1 6.57 0.88 -17.12
N ASP A 2 6.49 0.35 -18.34
CA ASP A 2 5.83 -0.94 -18.63
C ASP A 2 6.46 -2.12 -17.88
N ARG A 3 7.79 -2.20 -17.84
CA ARG A 3 8.52 -3.23 -17.08
C ARG A 3 8.19 -3.28 -15.58
N VAL A 4 7.78 -2.15 -14.99
CA VAL A 4 7.38 -2.11 -13.56
C VAL A 4 5.98 -2.70 -13.39
N ALA A 5 5.07 -2.47 -14.34
CA ALA A 5 3.74 -3.06 -14.30
C ALA A 5 3.78 -4.60 -14.42
N ASP A 6 4.72 -5.11 -15.22
CA ASP A 6 4.96 -6.56 -15.38
C ASP A 6 5.43 -7.22 -14.06
N GLU A 7 6.34 -6.58 -13.33
CA GLU A 7 6.86 -7.08 -12.04
C GLU A 7 5.80 -7.06 -10.93
N ILE A 8 4.94 -6.03 -10.91
CA ILE A 8 3.79 -5.95 -9.99
C ILE A 8 2.73 -7.02 -10.36
N GLY A 9 2.83 -7.57 -11.57
CA GLY A 9 1.93 -8.59 -12.09
C GLY A 9 0.58 -8.04 -12.54
N LEU A 10 0.39 -6.73 -12.71
CA LEU A 10 -0.92 -6.19 -13.10
C LEU A 10 -1.39 -6.80 -14.45
N PRO A 11 -2.59 -7.41 -14.55
CA PRO A 11 -3.68 -7.47 -13.56
C PRO A 11 -3.65 -8.68 -12.59
N MET A 12 -2.83 -9.70 -12.85
CA MET A 12 -2.54 -10.81 -11.94
C MET A 12 -1.71 -10.36 -10.72
N ARG A 13 -2.36 -9.68 -9.77
CA ARG A 13 -1.77 -9.18 -8.51
C ARG A 13 -0.86 -10.24 -7.85
N LYS A 14 0.43 -9.93 -7.75
CA LYS A 14 1.43 -10.75 -7.03
C LYS A 14 2.05 -9.94 -5.89
N PRO A 15 2.49 -10.58 -4.80
CA PRO A 15 3.24 -9.90 -3.77
C PRO A 15 4.63 -9.53 -4.32
N PHE A 16 5.13 -8.35 -3.95
CA PHE A 16 6.46 -7.90 -4.35
C PHE A 16 7.12 -7.09 -3.23
N PHE A 17 8.45 -6.99 -3.26
CA PHE A 17 9.18 -6.15 -2.32
C PHE A 17 9.19 -4.70 -2.80
N HIS A 18 8.76 -3.81 -1.92
CA HIS A 18 8.83 -2.36 -2.08
C HIS A 18 9.98 -1.80 -1.24
N VAL A 19 10.89 -1.07 -1.89
CA VAL A 19 11.99 -0.36 -1.24
C VAL A 19 11.70 1.13 -1.24
N SER A 20 11.63 1.75 -0.07
CA SER A 20 11.29 3.17 0.06
C SER A 20 11.78 3.77 1.37
N GLY A 21 12.20 5.02 1.34
CA GLY A 21 12.55 5.79 2.54
C GLY A 21 11.35 6.12 3.44
N MET A 22 10.12 5.84 3.00
CA MET A 22 8.92 5.90 3.85
C MET A 22 8.80 4.68 4.77
N VAL A 23 9.49 3.57 4.46
CA VAL A 23 9.54 2.39 5.32
C VAL A 23 10.62 2.62 6.39
N PRO A 24 10.36 2.32 7.67
CA PRO A 24 11.34 2.55 8.74
C PRO A 24 12.70 1.89 8.48
N ALA A 25 13.77 2.58 8.88
CA ALA A 25 15.14 2.11 8.67
C ALA A 25 15.44 0.80 9.41
N GLU A 26 14.74 0.52 10.50
CA GLU A 26 14.79 -0.73 11.26
C GLU A 26 14.34 -1.93 10.43
N ARG A 27 13.48 -1.70 9.43
CA ARG A 27 13.07 -2.69 8.42
C ARG A 27 13.95 -2.66 7.16
N GLY A 28 15.09 -1.94 7.22
CA GLY A 28 16.00 -1.78 6.08
C GLY A 28 15.39 -1.03 4.90
N CYS A 29 14.37 -0.20 5.14
CA CYS A 29 13.60 0.49 4.10
C CYS A 29 12.86 -0.45 3.13
N ILE A 30 12.55 -1.69 3.56
CA ILE A 30 11.92 -2.73 2.72
C ILE A 30 10.58 -3.19 3.33
N ALA A 31 9.54 -3.26 2.49
CA ALA A 31 8.24 -3.83 2.83
C ALA A 31 7.80 -4.87 1.79
N LEU A 32 7.18 -5.96 2.24
CA LEU A 32 6.50 -6.92 1.36
C LEU A 32 5.07 -6.43 1.15
N VAL A 33 4.70 -6.11 -0.08
CA VAL A 33 3.42 -5.45 -0.36
C VAL A 33 2.57 -6.22 -1.36
N TRP A 34 1.26 -5.99 -1.29
CA TRP A 34 0.27 -6.52 -2.23
C TRP A 34 -0.41 -5.39 -3.01
N PRO A 35 -0.46 -5.43 -4.35
CA PRO A 35 -1.10 -4.39 -5.15
C PRO A 35 -2.63 -4.51 -5.09
N LEU A 36 -3.29 -3.47 -4.57
CA LEU A 36 -4.75 -3.41 -4.47
C LEU A 36 -5.37 -2.87 -5.77
N ALA A 37 -4.94 -1.69 -6.20
CA ALA A 37 -5.52 -1.01 -7.36
C ALA A 37 -4.56 0.05 -7.93
N VAL A 38 -4.78 0.45 -9.18
CA VAL A 38 -4.14 1.64 -9.75
C VAL A 38 -4.87 2.89 -9.23
N HIS A 39 -4.15 3.97 -8.97
CA HIS A 39 -4.76 5.21 -8.49
C HIS A 39 -5.78 5.75 -9.51
N PRO A 40 -7.00 6.17 -9.08
CA PRO A 40 -8.09 6.52 -10.00
C PRO A 40 -7.77 7.73 -10.89
N THR A 41 -6.95 8.66 -10.42
CA THR A 41 -6.56 9.87 -11.18
C THR A 41 -5.13 9.83 -11.71
N ASN A 42 -4.24 9.03 -11.10
CA ASN A 42 -2.82 9.01 -11.44
C ASN A 42 -2.40 7.63 -11.94
N LYS A 43 -2.28 7.49 -13.27
CA LYS A 43 -1.91 6.24 -13.92
C LYS A 43 -0.46 5.80 -13.66
N ASN A 44 0.33 6.57 -12.90
CA ASN A 44 1.68 6.21 -12.47
C ASN A 44 1.73 5.66 -11.04
N GLU A 45 0.61 5.70 -10.30
CA GLU A 45 0.55 5.29 -8.90
C GLU A 45 -0.26 4.02 -8.73
N VAL A 46 0.19 3.17 -7.81
CA VAL A 46 -0.47 1.94 -7.43
C VAL A 46 -0.66 1.98 -5.91
N ILE A 47 -1.89 1.74 -5.49
CA ILE A 47 -2.26 1.57 -4.09
C ILE A 47 -1.87 0.15 -3.69
N VAL A 48 -1.05 0.05 -2.66
CA VAL A 48 -0.53 -1.22 -2.14
C VAL A 48 -0.87 -1.39 -0.66
N TRP A 49 -1.02 -2.62 -0.22
CA TRP A 49 -1.13 -2.98 1.19
C TRP A 49 0.18 -3.57 1.68
N ASP A 50 0.68 -3.14 2.84
CA ASP A 50 1.84 -3.78 3.49
C ASP A 50 1.37 -5.06 4.18
N LEU A 51 1.90 -6.20 3.73
CA LEU A 51 1.54 -7.53 4.21
C LEU A 51 2.06 -7.82 5.63
N ALA A 52 2.82 -6.89 6.23
CA ALA A 52 3.12 -6.94 7.65
C ALA A 52 1.89 -6.65 8.55
N PHE A 53 0.82 -6.07 8.01
CA PHE A 53 -0.40 -5.70 8.74
C PHE A 53 -1.59 -6.57 8.33
N ASP A 54 -2.44 -6.91 9.30
CA ASP A 54 -3.63 -7.73 9.09
C ASP A 54 -4.64 -6.99 8.18
N PRO A 55 -4.97 -7.55 7.00
CA PRO A 55 -5.91 -6.91 6.08
C PRO A 55 -7.37 -6.92 6.57
N SER A 56 -7.68 -7.60 7.69
CA SER A 56 -9.02 -7.63 8.28
C SER A 56 -9.59 -6.23 8.53
N GLU A 57 -8.74 -5.24 8.82
CA GLU A 57 -9.14 -3.84 9.00
C GLU A 57 -9.77 -3.22 7.75
N LEU A 58 -9.28 -3.58 6.55
CA LEU A 58 -9.86 -3.08 5.30
C LEU A 58 -11.31 -3.53 5.08
N PHE A 59 -11.66 -4.71 5.61
CA PHE A 59 -13.02 -5.24 5.50
C PHE A 59 -13.95 -4.69 6.57
N ALA A 60 -13.41 -4.23 7.70
CA ALA A 60 -14.18 -3.67 8.80
C ALA A 60 -14.43 -2.16 8.66
N LEU A 61 -13.55 -1.43 7.96
CA LEU A 61 -13.60 0.04 7.85
C LEU A 61 -14.29 0.49 6.55
N ASP A 62 -15.06 1.58 6.63
CA ASP A 62 -15.58 2.25 5.45
C ASP A 62 -14.53 3.18 4.79
N ALA A 63 -14.78 3.57 3.54
CA ALA A 63 -13.85 4.39 2.76
C ALA A 63 -13.55 5.76 3.41
N ASP A 64 -14.53 6.37 4.07
CA ASP A 64 -14.36 7.67 4.74
C ASP A 64 -13.47 7.55 5.98
N THR A 65 -13.63 6.48 6.76
CA THR A 65 -12.78 6.19 7.93
C THR A 65 -11.35 5.87 7.51
N ILE A 66 -11.17 5.07 6.46
CA ILE A 66 -9.84 4.77 5.89
C ILE A 66 -9.15 6.07 5.47
N ARG A 67 -9.87 6.95 4.74
CA ARG A 67 -9.35 8.25 4.34
C ARG A 67 -8.97 9.12 5.54
N SER A 68 -9.81 9.17 6.58
CA SER A 68 -9.48 9.93 7.80
C SER A 68 -8.19 9.41 8.42
N ARG A 69 -8.08 8.09 8.64
CA ARG A 69 -6.89 7.46 9.24
C ARG A 69 -5.61 7.70 8.42
N MET A 70 -5.68 7.65 7.09
CA MET A 70 -4.52 7.89 6.21
C MET A 70 -3.95 9.31 6.33
N PHE A 71 -4.77 10.29 6.67
CA PHE A 71 -4.35 11.69 6.82
C PHE A 71 -4.26 12.16 8.28
N SER A 72 -4.56 11.28 9.24
CA SER A 72 -4.31 11.50 10.66
C SER A 72 -2.87 11.14 11.00
N LYS A 73 -2.26 11.88 11.92
CA LYS A 73 -0.98 11.46 12.50
C LYS A 73 -1.18 10.15 13.26
N ALA A 74 -0.18 9.28 13.27
CA ALA A 74 -0.25 8.00 13.97
C ALA A 74 -0.64 8.16 15.45
N ASP A 75 -0.14 9.21 16.11
CA ASP A 75 -0.45 9.53 17.51
C ASP A 75 -1.87 10.11 17.74
N ALA A 76 -2.61 10.36 16.67
CA ALA A 76 -3.99 10.90 16.69
C ALA A 76 -5.01 9.89 16.15
N LEU A 77 -4.60 8.63 15.92
CA LEU A 77 -5.52 7.54 15.65
C LEU A 77 -6.31 7.22 16.95
N PRO A 78 -7.64 7.08 16.88
CA PRO A 78 -8.47 6.69 18.03
C PRO A 78 -8.22 5.24 18.47
#